data_AF-A0A820IVY5-F1
#
_entry.id   AF-A0A820IVY5-F1
#
_cell.length_a   1.000
_cell.length_b   1.000
_cell.length_c   1.000
_cell.angle_alpha   90.00
_cell.angle_beta   90.00
_cell.angle_gamma   90.00
#
_symmetry.space_group_name_H-M   'P 1'
#
loop_
_entity.id
_entity.type
_entity.pdbx_description
1 polymer ?
#
loop_
_entity_poly.entity_id
_entity_poly.type
_entity_poly.pdbx_seq_one_letter_code
_entity_poly.pdbx_strand_id
1 'polypeptide(L)'
;NSCPNETNLIYANDGIVLHDCHSEILAHRGLIRFLFEQIKQSKDNQSSIFEYNSTINEYQLHYNIAFHMYISSLLCGNASFNILSNSIRYKQGQTEGTILYSTNSIQYSIKSCSDKIYRWNILGIQGGLLINLLTKPIYLESITLACEATFDRNHVKY
;
A
#
# COMPACT_ATOMS: atom_id res chain seq x y z
N ASN A 1 -8.68 10.88 5.13
CA ASN A 1 -9.50 9.88 4.41
C ASN A 1 -10.16 10.43 3.15
N SER A 2 -9.51 11.31 2.39
CA SER A 2 -10.08 11.82 1.15
C SER A 2 -9.04 11.77 0.03
N CYS A 3 -9.51 11.50 -1.19
CA CYS A 3 -8.72 11.63 -2.40
C CYS A 3 -8.83 13.07 -2.93
N PRO A 4 -7.84 13.59 -3.68
CA PRO A 4 -7.97 14.90 -4.32
C PRO A 4 -9.10 14.92 -5.35
N ASN A 5 -9.72 16.09 -5.55
CA ASN A 5 -10.73 16.31 -6.59
C ASN A 5 -10.19 16.00 -8.00
N GLU A 6 -11.08 15.49 -8.88
CA GLU A 6 -10.77 15.13 -10.27
C GLU A 6 -10.07 16.24 -11.07
N THR A 7 -10.39 17.50 -10.79
CA THR A 7 -9.75 18.66 -11.44
C THR A 7 -8.26 18.81 -11.13
N ASN A 8 -7.79 18.39 -9.95
CA ASN A 8 -6.37 18.44 -9.59
C ASN A 8 -5.56 17.27 -10.17
N LEU A 9 -6.23 16.21 -10.62
CA LEU A 9 -5.58 15.02 -11.18
C LEU A 9 -5.20 15.20 -12.66
N ILE A 10 -5.94 16.04 -13.40
CA ILE A 10 -5.74 16.30 -14.83
C ILE A 10 -4.43 17.07 -15.09
N TYR A 11 -3.93 17.82 -14.10
CA TYR A 11 -2.72 18.64 -14.23
C TYR A 11 -1.45 17.98 -13.68
N ALA A 12 -1.52 16.75 -13.17
CA ALA A 12 -0.47 16.10 -12.42
C ALA A 12 0.33 15.05 -13.23
N ASN A 13 0.95 15.45 -14.34
CA ASN A 13 1.79 14.55 -15.15
C ASN A 13 3.27 14.54 -14.72
N ASP A 14 3.64 15.35 -13.73
CA ASP A 14 4.99 15.54 -13.20
C ASP A 14 5.25 14.76 -11.90
N GLY A 15 4.25 14.03 -11.39
CA GLY A 15 4.37 13.20 -10.19
C GLY A 15 4.33 13.97 -8.87
N ILE A 16 3.97 15.26 -8.86
CA ILE A 16 3.91 16.06 -7.62
C ILE A 16 2.62 15.84 -6.82
N VAL A 17 1.56 15.31 -7.44
CA VAL A 17 0.25 15.14 -6.79
C VAL A 17 0.11 13.76 -6.16
N LEU A 18 -0.33 13.76 -4.90
CA LEU A 18 -0.68 12.55 -4.18
C LEU A 18 -2.11 12.11 -4.54
N HIS A 19 -2.24 11.04 -5.31
CA HIS A 19 -3.55 10.53 -5.75
C HIS A 19 -4.42 9.91 -4.63
N ASP A 20 -3.83 9.48 -3.51
CA ASP A 20 -4.57 8.85 -2.41
C ASP A 20 -3.93 9.15 -1.06
N CYS A 21 -4.70 9.83 -0.20
CA CYS A 21 -4.28 10.28 1.12
C CYS A 21 -4.90 9.46 2.27
N HIS A 22 -5.38 8.24 2.01
CA HIS A 22 -5.79 7.34 3.09
C HIS A 22 -4.58 6.94 3.95
N SER A 23 -4.79 6.79 5.26
CA SER A 23 -3.73 6.65 6.26
C SER A 23 -2.77 5.49 5.96
N GLU A 24 -3.29 4.35 5.54
CA GLU A 24 -2.54 3.16 5.14
C GLU A 24 -1.68 3.41 3.89
N ILE A 25 -2.15 4.24 2.96
CA ILE A 25 -1.39 4.59 1.76
C ILE A 25 -0.26 5.57 2.10
N LEU A 26 -0.54 6.54 2.97
CA LEU A 26 0.47 7.46 3.48
C LEU A 26 1.54 6.72 4.29
N ALA A 27 1.12 5.81 5.18
CA ALA A 27 2.03 4.96 5.96
C ALA A 27 2.94 4.13 5.05
N HIS A 28 2.37 3.47 4.03
CA HIS A 28 3.14 2.71 3.06
C HIS A 28 4.12 3.58 2.25
N ARG A 29 3.71 4.78 1.82
CA ARG A 29 4.61 5.74 1.15
C ARG A 29 5.76 6.18 2.07
N GLY A 30 5.45 6.43 3.34
CA GLY A 30 6.45 6.73 4.36
C GLY A 30 7.42 5.58 4.58
N LEU A 31 6.92 4.35 4.61
CA LEU A 31 7.75 3.14 4.70
C LEU A 31 8.71 3.03 3.52
N ILE A 32 8.24 3.20 2.28
CA ILE A 32 9.13 3.14 1.11
C ILE A 32 10.26 4.17 1.22
N ARG A 33 9.95 5.40 1.63
CA ARG A 33 10.97 6.43 1.87
C ARG A 33 11.99 5.98 2.93
N PHE A 34 11.51 5.46 4.05
CA PHE A 34 12.37 4.92 5.09
C PHE A 34 13.29 3.81 4.55
N LEU A 35 12.77 2.88 3.74
CA LEU A 35 13.58 1.81 3.16
C LEU A 35 14.69 2.35 2.23
N PHE A 36 14.40 3.37 1.42
CA PHE A 36 15.44 4.04 0.62
C PHE A 36 16.50 4.72 1.48
N GLU A 37 16.10 5.37 2.58
CA GLU A 37 17.03 5.96 3.53
C GLU A 37 17.92 4.89 4.19
N GLN A 38 17.36 3.72 4.52
CA GLN A 38 18.11 2.59 5.06
C GLN A 38 19.13 2.01 4.04
N ILE A 39 18.77 1.88 2.76
CA ILE A 39 19.71 1.48 1.72
C ILE A 39 20.86 2.50 1.59
N LYS A 40 20.53 3.79 1.62
CA LYS A 40 21.54 4.85 1.58
C LYS A 40 22.49 4.76 2.79
N GLN A 41 21.95 4.56 3.99
CA GLN A 41 22.75 4.36 5.20
C GLN A 41 23.69 3.14 5.08
N SER A 42 23.18 2.03 4.56
CA SER A 42 24.00 0.82 4.31
C SER A 42 25.16 1.12 3.34
N LYS A 43 24.88 1.85 2.25
CA LYS A 43 25.90 2.29 1.28
C LYS A 43 26.96 3.21 1.90
N ASP A 44 26.54 4.09 2.81
CA ASP A 44 27.42 5.03 3.53
C ASP A 44 28.15 4.35 4.73
N ASN A 45 28.08 3.01 4.84
CA ASN A 45 28.62 2.20 5.96
C ASN A 45 28.09 2.64 7.34
N GLN A 46 26.84 3.09 7.39
CA GLN A 46 26.12 3.42 8.62
C GLN A 46 25.22 2.25 9.04
N SER A 47 24.73 2.32 10.28
CA SER A 47 23.74 1.34 10.79
C SER A 47 22.51 1.31 9.88
N SER A 48 22.13 0.12 9.42
CA SER A 48 21.01 -0.09 8.52
C SER A 48 20.32 -1.42 8.82
N ILE A 49 19.03 -1.50 8.49
CA ILE A 49 18.27 -2.75 8.46
C ILE A 49 18.65 -3.68 7.28
N PHE A 50 19.46 -3.17 6.35
CA PHE A 50 19.91 -3.89 5.16
C PHE A 50 21.41 -4.20 5.20
N GLU A 51 21.75 -5.43 4.85
CA GLU A 51 23.10 -5.88 4.55
C GLU A 51 23.33 -5.87 3.04
N TYR A 52 24.45 -5.31 2.60
CA TYR A 52 24.81 -5.30 1.18
C TYR A 52 25.59 -6.56 0.80
N ASN A 53 25.09 -7.30 -0.19
CA ASN A 53 25.76 -8.47 -0.73
C ASN A 53 26.56 -8.09 -1.98
N SER A 54 27.89 -8.03 -1.82
CA SER A 54 28.82 -7.66 -2.89
C SER A 54 28.92 -8.68 -4.04
N THR A 55 28.48 -9.92 -3.82
CA THR A 55 28.56 -10.99 -4.85
C THR A 55 27.48 -10.84 -5.90
N ILE A 56 26.26 -10.48 -5.48
CA ILE A 56 25.09 -10.30 -6.35
C ILE A 56 24.74 -8.82 -6.58
N ASN A 57 25.42 -7.90 -5.88
CA ASN A 57 25.19 -6.45 -5.94
C ASN A 57 23.76 -6.04 -5.54
N GLU A 58 23.23 -6.65 -4.48
CA GLU A 58 21.88 -6.40 -3.97
C GLU A 58 21.88 -6.24 -2.45
N TYR A 59 20.79 -5.67 -1.91
CA TYR A 59 20.57 -5.48 -0.48
C TYR A 59 19.61 -6.54 0.06
N GLN A 60 19.94 -7.07 1.23
CA GLN A 60 19.15 -8.07 1.93
C GLN A 60 18.68 -7.52 3.27
N LEU A 61 17.37 -7.61 3.52
CA LEU A 61 16.80 -7.27 4.83
C LEU A 61 17.30 -8.27 5.88
N HIS A 62 17.70 -7.76 7.05
CA HIS A 62 18.10 -8.64 8.15
C HIS A 62 16.95 -9.57 8.55
N TYR A 63 17.28 -10.82 8.87
CA TYR A 63 16.29 -11.88 9.14
C TYR A 63 15.47 -11.64 10.43
N ASN A 64 15.97 -10.80 11.35
CA ASN A 64 15.31 -10.48 12.61
C ASN A 64 14.38 -9.26 12.52
N ILE A 65 14.12 -8.76 11.30
CA ILE A 65 13.29 -7.58 11.06
C ILE A 65 12.01 -7.99 10.34
N ALA A 66 10.89 -7.61 10.91
CA ALA A 66 9.55 -7.84 10.38
C ALA A 66 8.76 -6.53 10.35
N PHE A 67 7.88 -6.39 9.36
CA PHE A 67 7.00 -5.23 9.22
C PHE A 67 5.56 -5.61 9.56
N HIS A 68 4.93 -4.81 10.41
CA HIS A 68 3.55 -5.01 10.83
C HIS A 68 2.75 -3.75 10.48
N MET A 69 1.56 -3.93 9.89
CA MET A 69 0.69 -2.81 9.58
C MET A 69 -0.44 -2.73 10.59
N TYR A 70 -0.63 -1.54 11.17
CA TYR A 70 -1.75 -1.25 12.03
C TYR A 70 -2.72 -0.29 11.33
N ILE A 71 -4.02 -0.61 11.35
CA ILE A 71 -5.06 0.24 10.77
C ILE A 71 -6.12 0.49 11.84
N SER A 72 -6.33 1.77 12.16
CA SER A 72 -7.23 2.21 13.23
C SER A 72 -8.72 2.16 12.86
N SER A 73 -9.06 2.15 11.57
CA SER A 73 -10.44 2.15 11.06
C SER A 73 -10.63 1.12 9.94
N LEU A 74 -11.88 0.76 9.61
CA LEU A 74 -12.13 -0.16 8.50
C LEU A 74 -11.54 0.39 7.19
N LEU A 75 -10.90 -0.49 6.44
CA LEU A 75 -10.38 -0.20 5.11
C LEU A 75 -11.52 0.19 4.18
N CYS A 76 -11.32 1.23 3.39
CA CYS A 76 -12.26 1.62 2.35
C CYS A 76 -12.29 0.52 1.25
N GLY A 77 -13.43 -0.15 1.01
CA GLY A 77 -13.53 -1.22 -0.01
C GLY A 77 -14.20 -2.52 0.44
N ASN A 78 -13.68 -3.67 -0.01
CA ASN A 78 -14.25 -5.01 0.27
C ASN A 78 -14.29 -5.38 1.75
N ALA A 79 -13.45 -4.74 2.58
CA ALA A 79 -13.40 -4.97 4.01
C ALA A 79 -14.48 -4.20 4.82
N SER A 80 -15.27 -3.33 4.19
CA SER A 80 -16.26 -2.47 4.87
C SER A 80 -17.71 -2.66 4.40
N PHE A 81 -17.99 -3.52 3.41
CA PHE A 81 -19.35 -3.65 2.84
C PHE A 81 -19.80 -5.10 2.64
N ASN A 82 -20.96 -5.39 3.23
CA ASN A 82 -21.66 -6.68 3.34
C ASN A 82 -22.36 -7.10 2.02
N ILE A 83 -21.69 -7.00 0.86
CA ILE A 83 -22.31 -7.30 -0.45
C ILE A 83 -21.40 -8.18 -1.31
N LEU A 84 -21.86 -9.43 -1.47
CA LEU A 84 -21.46 -10.48 -2.40
C LEU A 84 -21.11 -9.97 -3.81
N SER A 85 -19.87 -9.54 -4.03
CA SER A 85 -19.37 -9.33 -5.38
C SER A 85 -17.85 -9.51 -5.44
N ASN A 86 -17.41 -10.52 -6.20
CA ASN A 86 -16.01 -10.73 -6.62
C ASN A 86 -15.57 -9.65 -7.64
N SER A 87 -15.98 -8.41 -7.43
CA SER A 87 -15.92 -7.34 -8.42
C SER A 87 -15.01 -6.23 -7.92
N ILE A 88 -14.08 -5.82 -8.78
CA ILE A 88 -13.10 -4.75 -8.53
C ILE A 88 -13.86 -3.45 -8.19
N ARG A 89 -13.55 -2.83 -7.04
CA ARG A 89 -14.17 -1.58 -6.60
C ARG A 89 -13.20 -0.39 -6.68
N TYR A 90 -13.72 0.79 -6.98
CA TYR A 90 -12.94 2.03 -7.12
C TYR A 90 -13.46 3.13 -6.19
N LYS A 91 -12.57 4.02 -5.74
CA LYS A 91 -12.92 5.23 -4.96
C LYS A 91 -13.39 6.34 -5.91
N GLN A 92 -14.49 6.99 -5.57
CA GLN A 92 -14.94 8.22 -6.23
C GLN A 92 -14.48 9.43 -5.39
N GLY A 93 -13.99 10.48 -6.05
CA GLY A 93 -13.15 11.55 -5.48
C GLY A 93 -13.70 12.39 -4.33
N GLN A 94 -14.86 12.10 -3.73
CA GLN A 94 -15.41 12.89 -2.62
C GLN A 94 -16.17 12.10 -1.54
N THR A 95 -16.33 10.78 -1.64
CA THR A 95 -17.05 9.97 -0.64
C THR A 95 -16.13 8.97 0.06
N GLU A 96 -16.30 8.79 1.38
CA GLU A 96 -15.74 7.66 2.10
C GLU A 96 -16.46 6.38 1.65
N GLY A 97 -16.07 5.80 0.52
CA GLY A 97 -16.75 4.65 -0.07
C GLY A 97 -16.13 4.14 -1.37
N THR A 98 -16.61 2.98 -1.86
CA THR A 98 -16.17 2.39 -3.12
C THR A 98 -17.36 1.95 -3.98
N ILE A 99 -17.28 2.13 -5.30
CA ILE A 99 -18.36 1.83 -6.25
C ILE A 99 -17.96 0.63 -7.13
N LEU A 100 -18.95 -0.18 -7.52
CA LEU A 100 -18.84 -1.23 -8.54
C LEU A 100 -18.65 -0.61 -9.94
N TYR A 101 -17.81 -1.21 -10.77
CA TYR A 101 -17.51 -0.71 -12.11
C TYR A 101 -18.78 -0.67 -12.99
N SER A 102 -19.28 0.54 -13.27
CA SER A 102 -20.24 0.81 -14.34
C SER A 102 -19.48 1.43 -15.51
N THR A 103 -19.61 0.84 -16.69
CA THR A 103 -18.72 1.03 -17.85
C THR A 103 -18.73 2.42 -18.48
N ASN A 104 -19.53 3.39 -18.01
CA ASN A 104 -19.80 4.62 -18.76
C ASN A 104 -19.51 5.95 -18.04
N SER A 105 -18.84 5.99 -16.88
CA SER A 105 -18.81 7.25 -16.09
C SER A 105 -17.53 7.62 -15.33
N ILE A 106 -16.43 6.85 -15.42
CA ILE A 106 -15.26 7.12 -14.55
C ILE A 106 -13.99 7.22 -15.39
N GLN A 107 -13.49 8.45 -15.56
CA GLN A 107 -12.26 8.76 -16.29
C GLN A 107 -10.99 8.50 -15.44
N TYR A 108 -11.10 8.43 -14.11
CA TYR A 108 -9.99 8.15 -13.20
C TYR A 108 -10.42 7.25 -12.04
N SER A 109 -9.75 6.10 -11.89
CA SER A 109 -10.20 5.04 -10.98
C SER A 109 -9.12 4.72 -9.93
N ILE A 110 -9.30 5.23 -8.71
CA ILE A 110 -8.38 4.92 -7.60
C ILE A 110 -8.82 3.58 -6.99
N LYS A 111 -7.93 2.58 -7.00
CA LYS A 111 -8.21 1.26 -6.42
C LYS A 111 -8.57 1.35 -4.94
N SER A 112 -9.43 0.46 -4.48
CA SER A 112 -9.81 0.37 -3.07
C SER A 112 -8.60 0.11 -2.16
N CYS A 113 -8.74 0.45 -0.87
CA CYS A 113 -7.70 0.24 0.12
C CYS A 113 -7.36 -1.27 0.26
N SER A 114 -8.38 -2.14 0.20
CA SER A 114 -8.23 -3.60 0.22
C SER A 114 -7.45 -4.16 -0.98
N ASP A 115 -7.71 -3.67 -2.19
CA ASP A 115 -7.01 -4.14 -3.40
C ASP A 115 -5.52 -3.80 -3.36
N LYS A 116 -5.18 -2.64 -2.79
CA LYS A 116 -3.79 -2.20 -2.63
C LYS A 116 -3.03 -3.09 -1.65
N ILE A 117 -3.66 -3.45 -0.53
CA ILE A 117 -3.09 -4.39 0.45
C ILE A 117 -2.92 -5.78 -0.16
N TYR A 118 -3.93 -6.28 -0.89
CA TYR A 118 -3.81 -7.56 -1.59
C TYR A 118 -2.64 -7.56 -2.57
N ARG A 119 -2.46 -6.46 -3.32
CA ARG A 119 -1.31 -6.29 -4.21
C ARG A 119 0.02 -6.32 -3.43
N TRP A 120 0.09 -5.72 -2.25
CA TRP A 120 1.29 -5.75 -1.41
C TRP A 120 1.59 -7.14 -0.85
N ASN A 121 0.56 -7.93 -0.54
CA ASN A 121 0.74 -9.31 -0.10
C ASN A 121 1.28 -10.23 -1.22
N ILE A 122 1.07 -9.88 -2.49
CA ILE A 122 1.60 -10.64 -3.63
C ILE A 122 2.99 -10.13 -4.05
N LEU A 123 3.10 -8.83 -4.31
CA LEU A 123 4.29 -8.22 -4.92
C LEU A 123 5.31 -7.72 -3.90
N GLY A 124 4.91 -7.60 -2.64
CA GLY A 124 5.67 -6.95 -1.57
C GLY A 124 5.40 -5.45 -1.43
N ILE A 125 5.77 -4.90 -0.27
CA ILE A 125 5.54 -3.49 0.14
C ILE A 125 6.63 -2.52 -0.34
N GLN A 126 7.75 -3.03 -0.87
CA GLN A 126 8.88 -2.21 -1.29
C GLN A 126 8.58 -1.30 -2.50
N GLY A 127 7.62 -1.69 -3.34
CA GLY A 127 7.33 -1.00 -4.60
C GLY A 127 8.29 -1.33 -5.75
N GLY A 128 7.92 -0.91 -6.96
CA GLY A 128 8.58 -1.37 -8.19
C GLY A 128 10.00 -0.82 -8.43
N LEU A 129 10.35 0.34 -7.87
CA LEU A 129 11.71 0.88 -8.01
C LEU A 129 12.67 0.17 -7.06
N LEU A 130 12.27 0.00 -5.81
CA LEU A 130 13.11 -0.52 -4.74
C LEU A 130 13.42 -2.01 -4.90
N ILE A 131 12.49 -2.80 -5.45
CA ILE A 131 12.71 -4.24 -5.66
C ILE A 131 13.93 -4.55 -6.55
N ASN A 132 14.31 -3.65 -7.47
CA ASN A 132 15.50 -3.86 -8.32
C ASN A 132 16.83 -3.76 -7.55
N LEU A 133 16.79 -3.32 -6.29
CA LEU A 133 17.94 -3.23 -5.41
C LEU A 133 17.93 -4.34 -4.34
N LEU A 134 16.84 -5.11 -4.23
CA LEU A 134 16.65 -6.07 -3.15
C LEU A 134 16.75 -7.50 -3.65
N THR A 135 17.34 -8.37 -2.85
CA THR A 135 17.43 -9.81 -3.18
C THR A 135 16.08 -10.52 -3.14
N LYS A 136 15.13 -10.03 -2.34
CA LYS A 136 13.78 -10.58 -2.26
C LYS A 136 12.74 -9.50 -1.95
N PRO A 137 11.47 -9.70 -2.36
CA PRO A 137 10.38 -8.84 -1.92
C PRO A 137 10.24 -8.81 -0.40
N ILE A 138 9.77 -7.68 0.13
CA ILE A 138 9.51 -7.49 1.56
C ILE A 138 8.00 -7.61 1.76
N TYR A 139 7.59 -8.43 2.73
CA TYR A 139 6.17 -8.66 3.04
C TYR A 139 5.84 -8.16 4.45
N LEU A 140 4.56 -7.89 4.66
CA LEU A 140 4.04 -7.67 6.01
C LEU A 140 3.91 -9.03 6.71
N GLU A 141 4.40 -9.10 7.94
CA GLU A 141 4.24 -10.27 8.80
C GLU A 141 2.82 -10.31 9.39
N SER A 142 2.25 -9.15 9.70
CA SER A 142 0.87 -9.06 10.16
C SER A 142 0.18 -7.75 9.80
N ILE A 143 -1.15 -7.82 9.78
CA ILE A 143 -2.04 -6.68 9.66
C ILE A 143 -3.00 -6.70 10.86
N THR A 144 -2.94 -5.67 11.70
CA THR A 144 -3.78 -5.53 12.89
C THR A 144 -4.83 -4.44 12.65
N LEU A 145 -6.10 -4.80 12.83
CA LEU A 145 -7.24 -3.89 12.68
C LEU A 145 -7.82 -3.59 14.07
N ALA A 146 -7.94 -2.32 14.44
CA ALA A 146 -8.42 -1.90 15.77
C ALA A 146 -9.91 -1.53 15.84
N CYS A 147 -10.68 -1.76 14.77
CA CYS A 147 -12.06 -1.34 14.70
C CYS A 147 -13.00 -2.22 15.54
N GLU A 148 -13.90 -1.60 16.32
CA GLU A 148 -15.13 -2.21 16.84
C GLU A 148 -16.17 -2.37 15.70
N ALA A 149 -15.89 -3.24 14.75
CA ALA A 149 -16.88 -3.70 13.79
C ALA A 149 -17.10 -5.19 14.04
N THR A 150 -18.34 -5.66 13.88
CA THR A 150 -18.66 -7.09 13.85
C THR A 150 -17.80 -7.78 12.81
N PHE A 151 -16.69 -8.36 13.27
CA PHE A 151 -15.62 -8.91 12.46
C PHE A 151 -16.10 -10.24 11.86
N ASP A 152 -16.59 -10.22 10.62
CA ASP A 152 -16.89 -11.46 9.91
C ASP A 152 -15.58 -12.08 9.40
N ARG A 153 -15.06 -13.05 10.16
CA ARG A 153 -13.85 -13.83 9.83
C ARG A 153 -13.94 -14.52 8.46
N ASN A 154 -15.12 -14.66 7.87
CA ASN A 154 -15.27 -15.29 6.56
C ASN A 154 -14.82 -14.42 5.39
N HIS A 155 -14.75 -13.09 5.58
CA HIS A 155 -14.42 -12.13 4.52
C HIS A 155 -12.95 -11.70 4.49
N VAL A 156 -12.16 -12.05 5.51
CA VAL A 156 -10.72 -11.79 5.58
C VAL A 156 -10.00 -13.13 5.70
N LYS A 157 -9.95 -13.87 4.59
CA LYS A 157 -9.01 -15.00 4.46
C LYS A 157 -7.89 -14.53 3.53
N TYR A 158 -6.74 -14.26 4.16
CA TYR A 158 -5.45 -14.08 3.49
C TYR A 158 -4.89 -15.44 3.09
#